data_AF-A0A4Q5WLY0-F1
#
_entry.id   AF-A0A4Q5WLY0-F1
#
_cell.length_a   1.000
_cell.length_b   1.000
_cell.length_c   1.000
_cell.angle_alpha   90.00
_cell.angle_beta   90.00
_cell.angle_gamma   90.00
#
_symmetry.space_group_name_H-M   'P 1'
#
loop_
_entity.id
_entity.type
_entity.pdbx_description
1 polymer ?
#
loop_
_entity_poly.entity_id
_entity_poly.type
_entity_poly.pdbx_seq_one_letter_code
_entity_poly.pdbx_strand_id
1 'polypeptide(L)'
;MPTDKMTWKQERLMLLIGCIACSLAAAYIFMFKTRDATDLLPGDLKPVPGLVLELDPEFRSNKGKENVVFRFRGYDKEFWVSGYDSNPDARAAIRARLQAGDTVDILVTPEEYAQLGEEGLFTGSIDMVGLSHQGEPFLSLERRNERAFRGNRDALPAFIYAAVMCFIFWNMPHRPKRVSPTLLISIGALLVLFITVRFF
;
A
#
# COMPACT_ATOMS: atom_id res chain seq x y z
N MET A 1 2.24 -10.63 49.40
CA MET A 1 1.10 -10.85 48.49
C MET A 1 1.49 -11.99 47.55
N PRO A 2 0.77 -13.12 47.53
CA PRO A 2 1.03 -14.16 46.55
C PRO A 2 0.60 -13.64 45.18
N THR A 3 1.56 -13.46 44.27
CA THR A 3 1.27 -13.23 42.84
C THR A 3 0.55 -14.46 42.33
N ASP A 4 -0.74 -14.32 42.04
CA ASP A 4 -1.58 -15.40 41.54
C ASP A 4 -0.95 -15.98 40.27
N LYS A 5 -0.43 -17.21 40.35
CA LYS A 5 0.30 -17.84 39.24
C LYS A 5 -0.75 -18.31 38.24
N MET A 6 -0.90 -17.51 37.21
CA MET A 6 -1.78 -17.77 36.07
C MET A 6 -1.65 -19.23 35.57
N THR A 7 -2.78 -19.91 35.43
CA THR A 7 -2.80 -21.32 35.01
C THR A 7 -2.38 -21.46 33.54
N TRP A 8 -1.77 -22.59 33.17
CA TRP A 8 -1.36 -22.84 31.78
C TRP A 8 -2.53 -22.71 30.78
N LYS A 9 -3.75 -23.09 31.19
CA LYS A 9 -4.96 -22.94 30.37
C LYS A 9 -5.27 -21.46 30.07
N GLN A 10 -5.13 -20.59 31.07
CA GLN A 10 -5.28 -19.15 30.90
C GLN A 10 -4.12 -18.57 30.07
N GLU A 11 -2.89 -19.06 30.27
CA GLU A 11 -1.70 -18.56 29.55
C GLU A 11 -1.82 -18.88 28.07
N ARG A 12 -2.19 -20.13 27.74
CA ARG A 12 -2.49 -20.56 26.38
C ARG A 12 -3.60 -19.74 25.73
N LEU A 13 -4.65 -19.39 26.47
CA LEU A 13 -5.74 -18.56 25.95
C LEU A 13 -5.25 -17.15 25.60
N MET A 14 -4.46 -16.52 26.47
CA MET A 14 -3.90 -15.19 26.21
C MET A 14 -2.90 -15.21 25.03
N LEU A 15 -2.07 -16.25 24.95
CA LEU A 15 -1.15 -16.46 23.82
C LEU A 15 -1.94 -16.61 22.51
N LEU A 16 -3.04 -17.37 22.54
CA LEU A 16 -3.90 -17.54 21.36
C LEU A 16 -4.52 -16.23 20.90
N ILE A 17 -5.07 -15.43 21.83
CA ILE A 17 -5.63 -14.11 21.54
C ILE A 17 -4.55 -13.20 20.93
N GLY A 18 -3.33 -13.22 21.48
CA GLY A 18 -2.19 -12.48 20.94
C GLY A 18 -1.85 -12.90 19.51
N CYS A 19 -1.78 -14.20 19.24
CA CYS A 19 -1.50 -14.68 17.89
C CYS A 19 -2.64 -14.34 16.91
N ILE A 20 -3.91 -14.45 17.31
CA ILE A 20 -5.06 -14.05 16.48
C ILE A 20 -4.99 -12.54 16.17
N ALA A 21 -4.70 -11.70 17.17
CA ALA A 21 -4.55 -10.27 16.97
C ALA A 21 -3.40 -9.95 16.00
N CYS A 22 -2.24 -10.61 16.14
CA CYS A 22 -1.13 -10.48 15.20
C CYS A 22 -1.50 -10.96 13.78
N SER A 23 -2.24 -12.06 13.65
CA SER A 23 -2.73 -12.56 12.36
C SER A 23 -3.71 -11.59 11.70
N LEU A 24 -4.63 -11.00 12.47
CA LEU A 24 -5.57 -10.00 11.97
C LEU A 24 -4.86 -8.71 11.54
N ALA A 25 -3.86 -8.25 12.32
CA ALA A 25 -3.04 -7.11 11.96
C ALA A 25 -2.22 -7.37 10.67
N ALA A 26 -1.59 -8.55 10.57
CA ALA A 26 -0.87 -8.96 9.37
C ALA A 26 -1.81 -9.09 8.15
N ALA A 27 -3.02 -9.65 8.33
CA ALA A 27 -4.03 -9.76 7.29
C ALA A 27 -4.54 -8.39 6.83
N TYR A 28 -4.75 -7.45 7.75
CA TYR A 28 -5.13 -6.08 7.43
C TYR A 28 -4.04 -5.38 6.62
N ILE A 29 -2.77 -5.49 7.04
CA ILE A 29 -1.61 -4.96 6.28
C ILE A 29 -1.54 -5.61 4.90
N PHE A 30 -1.70 -6.94 4.82
CA PHE A 30 -1.70 -7.67 3.56
C PHE A 30 -2.83 -7.19 2.64
N MET A 31 -4.07 -7.10 3.12
CA MET A 31 -5.22 -6.64 2.33
C MET A 31 -5.02 -5.21 1.80
N PHE A 32 -4.54 -4.29 2.63
CA PHE A 32 -4.26 -2.91 2.21
C PHE A 32 -3.15 -2.86 1.16
N LYS A 33 -2.10 -3.69 1.30
CA LYS A 33 -1.00 -3.77 0.33
C LYS A 33 -1.38 -4.49 -0.96
N THR A 34 -2.25 -5.51 -0.88
CA THR A 34 -2.76 -6.22 -2.06
C THR A 34 -3.71 -5.37 -2.89
N ARG A 35 -4.40 -4.40 -2.27
CA ARG A 35 -5.30 -3.49 -2.99
C ARG A 35 -4.56 -2.64 -4.02
N ASP A 36 -3.32 -2.26 -3.70
CA ASP A 36 -2.41 -1.59 -4.63
C ASP A 36 -1.69 -2.56 -5.58
N ALA A 37 -1.79 -3.88 -5.33
CA ALA A 37 -0.95 -4.89 -5.93
C ALA A 37 -1.64 -5.94 -6.80
N THR A 38 -2.88 -5.67 -7.21
CA THR A 38 -3.44 -6.33 -8.39
C THR A 38 -2.69 -5.82 -9.61
N ASP A 39 -2.08 -6.75 -10.36
CA ASP A 39 -1.53 -6.44 -11.68
C ASP A 39 -2.65 -5.85 -12.53
N LEU A 40 -2.56 -4.56 -12.84
CA LEU A 40 -3.46 -3.95 -13.79
C LEU A 40 -2.95 -4.32 -15.17
N LEU A 41 -3.80 -4.95 -15.98
CA LEU A 41 -3.48 -5.21 -17.38
C LEU A 41 -3.83 -3.95 -18.19
N PRO A 42 -3.10 -3.66 -19.29
CA PRO A 42 -3.42 -2.51 -20.14
C PRO A 42 -4.87 -2.49 -20.62
N GLY A 43 -5.49 -3.66 -20.82
CA GLY A 43 -6.88 -3.80 -21.27
C GLY A 43 -7.94 -3.44 -20.21
N ASP A 44 -7.55 -3.40 -18.93
CA ASP A 44 -8.46 -3.07 -17.82
C ASP A 44 -8.51 -1.56 -17.55
N LEU A 45 -7.66 -0.78 -18.22
CA LEU A 45 -7.52 0.65 -18.02
C LEU A 45 -8.32 1.46 -19.04
N LYS A 46 -8.73 2.65 -18.62
CA LYS A 46 -9.38 3.62 -19.50
C LYS A 46 -8.40 4.74 -19.86
N PRO A 47 -8.08 4.93 -21.16
CA PRO A 47 -7.30 6.06 -21.60
C PRO A 47 -8.15 7.33 -21.58
N VAL A 48 -7.57 8.41 -21.08
CA VAL A 48 -8.13 9.77 -21.15
C VAL A 48 -7.12 10.62 -21.92
N PRO A 49 -7.28 10.73 -23.24
CA PRO A 49 -6.34 11.47 -24.07
C PRO A 49 -6.61 12.97 -23.99
N GLY A 50 -5.55 13.77 -24.21
CA GLY A 50 -5.70 15.19 -24.51
C GLY A 50 -6.00 16.08 -23.30
N LEU A 51 -5.64 15.68 -22.09
CA LEU A 51 -5.81 16.52 -20.91
C LEU A 51 -4.79 17.66 -20.90
N VAL A 52 -5.25 18.88 -20.68
CA VAL A 52 -4.39 20.08 -20.67
C VAL A 52 -4.09 20.47 -19.22
N LEU A 53 -2.81 20.56 -18.88
CA LEU A 53 -2.37 21.01 -17.56
C LEU A 53 -2.83 22.45 -17.31
N GLU A 54 -3.55 22.67 -16.23
CA GLU A 54 -3.96 23.99 -15.80
C GLU A 54 -2.82 24.73 -15.10
N LEU A 55 -2.11 24.02 -14.22
CA LEU A 55 -0.97 24.50 -13.45
C LEU A 55 0.22 23.58 -13.65
N ASP A 56 1.40 24.08 -13.29
CA ASP A 56 2.61 23.26 -13.21
C ASP A 56 2.41 22.11 -12.20
N PRO A 57 3.00 20.92 -12.43
CA PRO A 57 2.88 19.80 -11.50
C PRO A 57 3.43 20.16 -10.10
N GLU A 58 2.61 19.95 -9.06
CA GLU A 58 2.98 20.24 -7.68
C GLU A 58 3.59 19.02 -7.01
N PHE A 59 4.77 19.19 -6.41
CA PHE A 59 5.46 18.11 -5.67
C PHE A 59 5.21 18.28 -4.17
N ARG A 60 4.38 17.41 -3.60
CA ARG A 60 4.00 17.44 -2.17
C ARG A 60 4.66 16.30 -1.42
N SER A 61 5.45 16.63 -0.40
CA SER A 61 6.03 15.62 0.49
C SER A 61 5.09 15.31 1.67
N ASN A 62 4.75 14.04 1.85
CA ASN A 62 3.99 13.55 3.00
C ASN A 62 4.70 12.33 3.59
N LYS A 63 5.13 12.39 4.86
CA LYS A 63 5.80 11.29 5.58
C LYS A 63 6.98 10.65 4.80
N GLY A 64 7.85 11.48 4.21
CA GLY A 64 9.03 11.00 3.48
C GLY A 64 8.75 10.44 2.07
N LYS A 65 7.48 10.49 1.64
CA LYS A 65 7.01 10.14 0.30
C LYS A 65 6.67 11.43 -0.46
N GLU A 66 7.15 11.57 -1.69
CA GLU A 66 6.90 12.75 -2.51
C GLU A 66 5.89 12.38 -3.59
N ASN A 67 4.68 12.92 -3.47
CA ASN A 67 3.60 12.75 -4.43
C ASN A 67 3.66 13.90 -5.44
N VAL A 68 3.24 13.62 -6.68
CA VAL A 68 3.00 14.67 -7.68
C VAL A 68 1.52 14.81 -7.92
N VAL A 69 1.07 16.06 -7.83
CA VAL A 69 -0.31 16.47 -8.01
C VAL A 69 -0.40 17.25 -9.31
N PHE A 70 -1.35 16.85 -10.14
CA PHE A 70 -1.68 17.48 -11.41
C PHE A 70 -3.07 18.09 -11.31
N ARG A 71 -3.25 19.23 -11.99
CA ARG A 71 -4.57 19.84 -12.20
C ARG A 71 -4.78 20.04 -13.68
N PHE A 72 -5.95 19.63 -14.17
CA PHE A 72 -6.27 19.67 -15.59
C PHE A 72 -7.45 20.60 -15.84
N ARG A 73 -7.39 21.34 -16.94
CA ARG A 73 -8.48 22.24 -17.34
C ARG A 73 -9.77 21.45 -17.56
N GLY A 74 -10.87 22.00 -17.03
CA GLY A 74 -12.20 21.38 -17.16
C GLY A 74 -12.51 20.33 -16.09
N TYR A 75 -11.62 20.13 -15.11
CA TYR A 75 -11.85 19.26 -13.97
C TYR A 75 -11.56 20.01 -12.67
N ASP A 76 -12.52 20.07 -11.76
CA ASP A 76 -12.35 20.65 -10.42
C ASP A 76 -11.79 19.63 -9.41
N LYS A 77 -10.81 18.83 -9.85
CA LYS A 77 -10.22 17.74 -9.07
C LYS A 77 -8.72 17.69 -9.21
N GLU A 78 -8.06 17.28 -8.14
CA GLU A 78 -6.64 16.97 -8.15
C GLU A 78 -6.41 15.55 -8.65
N PHE A 79 -5.43 15.40 -9.54
CA PHE A 79 -5.01 14.12 -10.10
C PHE A 79 -3.66 13.72 -9.52
N TRP A 80 -3.58 12.50 -9.02
CA TRP A 80 -2.43 12.01 -8.27
C TRP A 80 -1.87 10.82 -9.02
N VAL A 81 -0.57 10.57 -8.88
CA VAL A 81 0.05 9.40 -9.49
C VAL A 81 0.31 8.34 -8.43
N SER A 82 -0.42 7.24 -8.49
CA SER A 82 -0.15 6.09 -7.64
C SER A 82 1.20 5.46 -7.90
N GLY A 83 1.89 5.11 -6.81
CA GLY A 83 3.19 4.42 -6.86
C GLY A 83 4.37 5.32 -7.23
N TYR A 84 4.17 6.64 -7.31
CA TYR A 84 5.16 7.63 -7.74
C TYR A 84 6.34 7.85 -6.76
N ASP A 85 6.16 7.50 -5.48
CA ASP A 85 7.09 7.82 -4.38
C ASP A 85 8.56 7.40 -4.55
N SER A 86 8.92 6.61 -5.56
CA SER A 86 10.24 5.95 -5.63
C SER A 86 10.98 6.03 -6.96
N ASN A 87 10.55 6.83 -7.94
CA ASN A 87 11.31 6.97 -9.19
C ASN A 87 11.89 8.40 -9.34
N PRO A 88 13.15 8.64 -8.94
CA PRO A 88 13.82 9.93 -9.10
C PRO A 88 13.91 10.39 -10.57
N ASP A 89 14.06 9.48 -11.52
CA ASP A 89 14.24 9.82 -12.94
C ASP A 89 12.92 10.28 -13.57
N ALA A 90 11.82 9.60 -13.26
CA ALA A 90 10.48 10.05 -13.68
C ALA A 90 10.12 11.39 -13.01
N ARG A 91 10.59 11.63 -11.78
CA ARG A 91 10.47 12.92 -11.08
C ARG A 91 11.23 14.05 -11.75
N ALA A 92 12.50 13.82 -12.02
CA ALA A 92 13.32 14.78 -12.74
C ALA A 92 12.72 15.06 -14.13
N ALA A 93 12.26 14.02 -14.83
CA ALA A 93 11.64 14.16 -16.14
C ALA A 93 10.35 14.99 -16.10
N ILE A 94 9.41 14.71 -15.18
CA ILE A 94 8.18 15.51 -15.04
C ILE A 94 8.52 16.95 -14.69
N ARG A 95 9.40 17.17 -13.71
CA ARG A 95 9.81 18.52 -13.28
C ARG A 95 10.49 19.33 -14.39
N ALA A 96 11.23 18.67 -15.27
CA ALA A 96 11.97 19.32 -16.34
C ALA A 96 11.17 19.50 -17.64
N ARG A 97 10.14 18.68 -17.87
CA ARG A 97 9.48 18.57 -19.19
C ARG A 97 8.00 18.90 -19.19
N LEU A 98 7.32 18.90 -18.05
CA LEU A 98 5.88 19.21 -17.97
C LEU A 98 5.66 20.55 -17.28
N GLN A 99 4.87 21.40 -17.93
CA GLN A 99 4.48 22.72 -17.46
C GLN A 99 3.01 23.00 -17.77
N ALA A 100 2.46 24.05 -17.16
CA ALA A 100 1.11 24.51 -17.43
C ALA A 100 0.89 24.75 -18.93
N GLY A 101 -0.25 24.29 -19.44
CA GLY A 101 -0.61 24.36 -20.85
C GLY A 101 -0.18 23.17 -21.70
N ASP A 102 0.68 22.27 -21.19
CA ASP A 102 1.02 21.05 -21.91
C ASP A 102 -0.18 20.08 -21.96
N THR A 103 -0.27 19.37 -23.07
CA THR A 103 -1.25 18.30 -23.26
C THR A 103 -0.63 16.96 -22.91
N VAL A 104 -1.31 16.17 -22.09
CA VAL A 104 -0.88 14.83 -21.67
C VAL A 104 -2.01 13.83 -21.85
N ASP A 105 -1.63 12.58 -21.99
CA ASP A 105 -2.56 11.46 -21.99
C ASP A 105 -2.37 10.66 -20.70
N ILE A 106 -3.47 10.29 -20.06
CA ILE A 106 -3.43 9.55 -18.79
C ILE A 106 -4.15 8.21 -18.93
N LEU A 107 -3.75 7.27 -18.08
CA LEU A 107 -4.45 6.01 -17.87
C LEU A 107 -5.00 5.98 -16.46
N VAL A 108 -6.28 5.63 -16.31
CA VAL A 108 -6.98 5.50 -15.03
C VAL A 108 -7.74 4.18 -14.97
N THR A 109 -8.16 3.75 -13.78
CA THR A 109 -9.04 2.57 -13.66
C THR A 109 -10.48 2.91 -14.07
N PRO A 110 -11.34 1.93 -14.36
CA PRO A 110 -12.74 2.17 -14.71
C PRO A 110 -13.51 2.91 -13.61
N GLU A 111 -13.19 2.65 -12.34
CA GLU A 111 -13.81 3.32 -11.18
C GLU A 111 -13.42 4.80 -11.11
N GLU A 112 -12.15 5.12 -11.35
CA GLU A 112 -11.64 6.49 -11.41
C GLU A 112 -12.19 7.23 -12.64
N TYR A 113 -12.29 6.54 -13.78
CA TYR A 113 -12.88 7.08 -15.00
C TYR A 113 -14.34 7.49 -14.80
N ALA A 114 -15.13 6.65 -14.11
CA ALA A 114 -16.52 6.96 -13.80
C ALA A 114 -16.66 8.22 -12.93
N GLN A 115 -15.67 8.50 -12.08
CA GLN A 115 -15.67 9.65 -11.19
C GLN A 115 -15.19 10.95 -11.85
N LEU A 116 -14.62 10.91 -13.06
CA LEU A 116 -14.12 12.11 -13.74
C LEU A 116 -15.19 13.20 -13.93
N GLY A 117 -16.44 12.80 -14.18
CA GLY A 117 -17.57 13.70 -14.43
C GLY A 117 -18.45 13.98 -13.21
N GLU A 118 -18.16 13.41 -12.04
CA GLU A 118 -18.96 13.63 -10.84
C GLU A 118 -18.51 14.91 -10.12
N GLU A 119 -19.33 15.95 -10.13
CA GLU A 119 -19.10 17.17 -9.33
C GLU A 119 -19.58 16.94 -7.89
N GLY A 120 -18.69 17.05 -6.90
CA GLY A 120 -19.11 16.96 -5.50
C GLY A 120 -17.99 17.16 -4.48
N LEU A 121 -18.33 17.84 -3.37
CA LEU A 121 -17.49 18.17 -2.20
C LEU A 121 -16.82 16.97 -1.49
N PHE A 122 -17.19 15.74 -1.85
CA PHE A 122 -16.64 14.49 -1.30
C PHE A 122 -16.00 13.58 -2.35
N THR A 123 -15.90 14.04 -3.60
CA THR A 123 -15.22 13.28 -4.63
C THR A 123 -13.72 13.45 -4.46
N GLY A 124 -13.07 12.35 -4.08
CA GLY A 124 -11.64 12.32 -3.80
C GLY A 124 -10.80 12.69 -5.02
N SER A 125 -9.51 12.86 -4.76
CA SER A 125 -8.47 12.90 -5.79
C SER A 125 -8.59 11.74 -6.77
N ILE A 126 -8.36 12.00 -8.06
CA ILE A 126 -8.34 10.95 -9.09
C ILE A 126 -6.96 10.29 -9.13
N ASP A 127 -6.93 8.97 -9.07
CA ASP A 127 -5.67 8.22 -9.14
C ASP A 127 -5.32 7.80 -10.58
N MET A 128 -4.15 8.24 -11.04
CA MET A 128 -3.61 7.95 -12.36
C MET A 128 -2.57 6.83 -12.27
N VAL A 129 -2.74 5.83 -13.13
CA VAL A 129 -1.85 4.65 -13.20
C VAL A 129 -0.85 4.73 -14.35
N GLY A 130 -1.03 5.68 -15.27
CA GLY A 130 -0.11 5.95 -16.37
C GLY A 130 -0.20 7.40 -16.84
N LEU A 131 0.90 7.91 -17.36
CA LEU A 131 1.04 9.28 -17.87
C LEU A 131 1.99 9.25 -19.06
N SER A 132 1.57 9.81 -20.20
CA SER A 132 2.41 10.03 -21.37
C SER A 132 2.25 11.45 -21.90
N HIS A 133 3.31 11.98 -22.47
CA HIS A 133 3.30 13.28 -23.13
C HIS A 133 4.11 13.19 -24.42
N GLN A 134 3.52 13.64 -25.53
CA GLN A 134 4.09 13.52 -26.88
C GLN A 134 4.47 12.07 -27.27
N GLY A 135 3.69 11.09 -26.81
CA GLY A 135 3.96 9.66 -27.07
C GLY A 135 5.04 9.04 -26.20
N GLU A 136 5.74 9.81 -25.37
CA GLU A 136 6.73 9.32 -24.41
C GLU A 136 6.07 9.00 -23.06
N PRO A 137 6.17 7.76 -22.54
CA PRO A 137 5.59 7.38 -21.26
C PRO A 137 6.46 7.90 -20.10
N PHE A 138 5.90 8.79 -19.28
CA PHE A 138 6.50 9.23 -18.01
C PHE A 138 6.22 8.22 -16.89
N LEU A 139 5.06 7.54 -16.94
CA LEU A 139 4.75 6.37 -16.13
C LEU A 139 4.31 5.19 -17.01
N SER A 140 5.03 4.07 -16.88
CA SER A 140 4.60 2.80 -17.45
C SER A 140 3.93 1.92 -16.40
N LEU A 141 2.86 1.24 -16.83
CA LEU A 141 2.09 0.28 -16.05
C LEU A 141 2.97 -0.86 -15.49
N GLU A 142 3.97 -1.29 -16.25
CA GLU A 142 4.93 -2.33 -15.85
C GLU A 142 5.67 -1.96 -14.56
N ARG A 143 6.12 -0.71 -14.43
CA ARG A 143 6.86 -0.25 -13.24
C ARG A 143 5.96 -0.16 -12.00
N ARG A 144 4.67 0.18 -12.19
CA ARG A 144 3.66 0.12 -11.12
C ARG A 144 3.47 -1.32 -10.64
N ASN A 145 3.25 -2.25 -11.57
CA ASN A 145 3.01 -3.66 -11.29
C ASN A 145 4.23 -4.35 -10.63
N GLU A 146 5.46 -4.05 -11.06
CA GLU A 146 6.67 -4.57 -10.41
C GLU A 146 6.81 -4.18 -8.92
N ARG A 147 6.34 -2.99 -8.54
CA ARG A 147 6.43 -2.50 -7.15
C ARG A 147 5.33 -3.09 -6.28
N ALA A 148 4.13 -3.17 -6.82
CA ALA A 148 3.01 -3.93 -6.28
C ALA A 148 3.44 -5.34 -5.86
N PHE A 149 4.15 -6.04 -6.75
CA PHE A 149 4.64 -7.39 -6.50
C PHE A 149 5.67 -7.46 -5.35
N ARG A 150 6.60 -6.48 -5.25
CA ARG A 150 7.60 -6.43 -4.17
C ARG A 150 6.97 -6.20 -2.79
N GLY A 151 5.99 -5.31 -2.68
CA GLY A 151 5.31 -5.03 -1.41
C GLY A 151 4.57 -6.25 -0.83
N ASN A 152 3.97 -7.06 -1.69
CA ASN A 152 3.29 -8.30 -1.28
C ASN A 152 4.27 -9.39 -0.82
N ARG A 153 5.44 -9.49 -1.47
CA ARG A 153 6.46 -10.49 -1.14
C ARG A 153 7.02 -10.31 0.28
N ASP A 154 7.10 -9.07 0.75
CA ASP A 154 7.68 -8.75 2.07
C ASP A 154 6.68 -8.93 3.23
N ALA A 155 5.37 -8.88 2.96
CA ALA A 155 4.33 -9.08 3.97
C ALA A 155 3.99 -10.57 4.19
N LEU A 156 4.19 -11.40 3.17
CA LEU A 156 3.85 -12.84 3.19
C LEU A 156 4.58 -13.64 4.31
N PRO A 157 5.88 -13.45 4.60
CA PRO A 157 6.57 -14.18 5.65
C PRO A 157 6.01 -13.91 7.05
N ALA A 158 5.57 -12.67 7.33
CA ALA A 158 4.94 -12.32 8.60
C ALA A 158 3.60 -13.04 8.80
N PHE A 159 2.81 -13.12 7.73
CA PHE A 159 1.53 -13.84 7.77
C PHE A 159 1.73 -15.35 8.00
N ILE A 160 2.67 -15.97 7.26
CA ILE A 160 3.02 -17.39 7.42
C ILE A 160 3.52 -17.65 8.84
N TYR A 161 4.39 -16.78 9.38
CA TYR A 161 4.90 -16.92 10.75
C TYR A 161 3.77 -16.87 11.78
N ALA A 162 2.86 -15.90 11.68
CA ALA A 162 1.73 -15.77 12.61
C ALA A 162 0.81 -16.99 12.56
N ALA A 163 0.50 -17.49 11.35
CA ALA A 163 -0.33 -18.69 11.17
C ALA A 163 0.31 -19.95 11.76
N VAL A 164 1.62 -20.14 11.54
CA VAL A 164 2.39 -21.27 12.12
C VAL A 164 2.42 -21.18 13.65
N MET A 165 2.62 -19.99 14.22
CA MET A 165 2.62 -19.81 15.68
C MET A 165 1.24 -20.07 16.30
N CYS A 166 0.16 -19.57 15.70
CA CYS A 166 -1.22 -19.91 16.06
C CYS A 166 -1.42 -21.43 16.13
N PHE A 167 -0.99 -22.14 15.08
CA PHE A 167 -1.15 -23.59 14.98
C PHE A 167 -0.33 -24.34 16.04
N ILE A 168 0.91 -23.94 16.28
CA ILE A 168 1.79 -24.55 17.29
C ILE A 168 1.20 -24.39 18.69
N PHE A 169 0.75 -23.19 19.07
CA PHE A 169 0.19 -22.95 20.41
C PHE A 169 -1.18 -23.59 20.61
N TRP A 170 -2.01 -23.66 19.57
CA TRP A 170 -3.30 -24.37 19.63
C TRP A 170 -3.10 -25.86 19.93
N ASN A 171 -2.09 -26.49 19.32
CA ASN A 171 -1.81 -27.91 19.43
C ASN A 171 -0.91 -28.30 20.62
N MET A 172 -0.48 -27.35 21.47
CA MET A 172 0.28 -27.67 22.69
C MET A 172 -0.65 -27.95 23.88
N PRO A 173 -0.79 -29.22 24.32
CA PRO A 173 -1.57 -29.54 25.52
C PRO A 173 -0.85 -29.12 26.81
N HIS A 174 0.49 -29.00 26.78
CA HIS A 174 1.33 -28.71 27.95
C HIS A 174 2.28 -27.56 27.71
N ARG A 175 2.65 -26.87 28.80
CA ARG A 175 3.59 -25.74 28.75
C ARG A 175 4.96 -26.21 28.24
N PRO A 176 5.53 -25.58 27.20
CA PRO A 176 6.86 -25.94 26.72
C PRO A 176 7.89 -25.63 27.80
N LYS A 177 8.73 -26.63 28.13
CA LYS A 177 9.73 -26.52 29.21
C LYS A 177 11.00 -25.77 28.81
N ARG A 178 11.29 -25.66 27.52
CA ARG A 178 12.57 -25.14 26.99
C ARG A 178 12.46 -23.81 26.26
N VAL A 179 11.26 -23.39 25.87
CA VAL A 179 11.05 -22.18 25.09
C VAL A 179 9.92 -21.41 25.74
N SER A 180 10.17 -20.13 26.05
CA SER A 180 9.14 -19.26 26.62
C SER A 180 8.11 -18.91 25.53
N PRO A 181 6.83 -19.27 25.69
CA PRO A 181 5.77 -18.92 24.75
C PRO A 181 5.66 -17.41 24.52
N THR A 182 5.83 -16.64 25.59
CA THR A 182 5.80 -15.18 25.57
C THR A 182 6.87 -14.63 24.64
N LEU A 183 8.07 -15.21 24.69
CA LEU A 183 9.24 -14.76 23.92
C LEU A 183 9.04 -15.01 22.42
N LEU A 184 8.39 -16.12 22.04
CA LEU A 184 8.00 -16.41 20.66
C LEU A 184 6.98 -15.39 20.11
N ILE A 185 5.95 -15.06 20.89
CA ILE A 185 4.96 -14.06 20.48
C ILE A 185 5.59 -12.66 20.40
N SER A 186 6.47 -12.31 21.35
CA SER A 186 7.19 -11.03 21.31
C SER A 186 8.05 -10.90 20.06
N ILE A 187 8.73 -11.97 19.63
CA ILE A 187 9.49 -11.98 18.37
C ILE A 187 8.56 -11.79 17.16
N GLY A 188 7.42 -12.48 17.14
CA GLY A 188 6.40 -12.31 16.10
C GLY A 188 5.84 -10.88 16.02
N ALA A 189 5.47 -10.32 17.15
CA ALA A 189 4.98 -8.95 17.26
C ALA A 189 6.04 -7.93 16.81
N LEU A 190 7.31 -8.17 17.15
CA LEU A 190 8.42 -7.31 16.75
C LEU A 190 8.71 -7.39 15.24
N LEU A 191 8.56 -8.58 14.63
CA LEU A 191 8.62 -8.75 13.17
C LEU A 191 7.49 -8.00 12.46
N VAL A 192 6.26 -8.13 12.95
CA VAL A 192 5.09 -7.39 12.41
C VAL A 192 5.31 -5.88 12.55
N LEU A 193 5.80 -5.43 13.71
CA LEU A 193 6.09 -4.01 13.95
C LEU A 193 7.22 -3.50 13.06
N PHE A 194 8.32 -4.25 12.90
CA PHE A 194 9.43 -3.88 12.03
C PHE A 194 9.01 -3.74 10.57
N ILE A 195 8.20 -4.69 10.07
CA ILE A 195 7.56 -4.60 8.76
C ILE A 195 6.71 -3.33 8.70
N THR A 196 5.80 -3.14 9.66
CA THR A 196 4.94 -1.95 9.70
C THR A 196 5.73 -0.64 9.65
N VAL A 197 6.76 -0.48 10.49
CA VAL A 197 7.59 0.75 10.57
C VAL A 197 8.43 0.96 9.31
N ARG A 198 8.92 -0.10 8.66
CA ARG A 198 9.66 0.03 7.40
C ARG A 198 8.76 0.46 6.23
N PHE A 199 7.46 0.24 6.33
CA PHE A 199 6.48 0.49 5.25
C PHE A 199 5.64 1.76 5.43
N PHE A 200 5.66 2.38 6.61
CA PHE A 200 5.06 3.68 6.90
C PHE A 200 6.08 4.81 6.80
#